data_AF-A0A0B2R711-F1
#
_entry.id   AF-A0A0B2R711-F1
#
_cell.length_a   1.000
_cell.length_b   1.000
_cell.length_c   1.000
_cell.angle_alpha   90.00
_cell.angle_beta   90.00
_cell.angle_gamma   90.00
#
_symmetry.space_group_name_H-M   'P 1'
#
loop_
_entity.id
_entity.type
_entity.pdbx_description
1 polymer ?
#
loop_
_entity_poly.entity_id
_entity_poly.type
_entity_poly.pdbx_seq_one_letter_code
_entity_poly.pdbx_strand_id
1 'polypeptide(L)'
;MRPFVYNNNYDLYSSPALNWRDTFMCYLAHNPPKHEDLPLVCRDILLEYETYVMKLGIALFELLSEALGLHPDHLKDIGCAEGLLSLCHYYPACPEPDLT
;
A
#
# COMPACT_ATOMS: atom_id res chain seq x y z
N MET A 1 -7.92 1.69 13.85
CA MET A 1 -8.24 1.00 12.59
C MET A 1 -7.61 -0.38 12.64
N ARG A 2 -8.19 -1.43 12.03
CA ARG A 2 -7.51 -2.74 11.98
C ARG A 2 -6.27 -2.63 11.09
N PRO A 3 -5.10 -3.14 11.50
CA PRO A 3 -3.88 -3.01 10.70
C PRO A 3 -3.96 -3.76 9.36
N PHE A 4 -4.67 -4.89 9.34
CA PHE A 4 -4.93 -5.71 8.16
C PHE A 4 -6.43 -5.81 7.91
N VAL A 5 -6.86 -5.56 6.67
CA VAL A 5 -8.26 -5.70 6.25
C VAL A 5 -8.30 -6.40 4.91
N TYR A 6 -9.15 -7.42 4.79
CA TYR A 6 -9.49 -8.07 3.52
C TYR A 6 -10.85 -7.58 3.04
N ASN A 7 -10.93 -7.22 1.77
CA ASN A 7 -12.17 -6.84 1.11
C ASN A 7 -12.18 -7.29 -0.35
N ASN A 8 -13.36 -7.68 -0.85
CA ASN A 8 -13.54 -7.94 -2.27
C ASN A 8 -13.66 -6.62 -3.05
N ASN A 9 -14.53 -5.71 -2.57
CA ASN A 9 -14.69 -4.38 -3.18
C ASN A 9 -14.73 -3.28 -2.12
N TYR A 10 -14.11 -2.13 -2.42
CA TYR A 10 -14.05 -0.99 -1.51
C TYR A 10 -15.37 -0.20 -1.45
N ASP A 11 -16.03 -0.07 -2.59
CA ASP A 11 -17.20 0.77 -2.85
C ASP A 11 -18.47 -0.05 -3.14
N LEU A 12 -18.55 -1.24 -2.54
CA LEU A 12 -19.60 -2.26 -2.77
C LEU A 12 -21.03 -1.71 -2.75
N TYR A 13 -21.32 -0.74 -1.87
CA TYR A 13 -22.68 -0.22 -1.68
C TYR A 13 -22.98 1.08 -2.45
N SER A 14 -21.97 1.65 -3.11
CA SER A 14 -22.10 2.94 -3.82
C SER A 14 -21.73 2.87 -5.29
N SER A 15 -21.02 1.83 -5.73
CA SER A 15 -20.57 1.72 -7.11
C SER A 15 -21.64 1.11 -8.02
N PRO A 16 -21.83 1.64 -9.25
CA PRO A 16 -22.70 1.02 -10.24
C PRO A 16 -22.16 -0.32 -10.77
N ALA A 17 -20.86 -0.59 -10.62
CA ALA A 17 -20.20 -1.83 -11.03
C ALA A 17 -19.06 -2.19 -10.06
N LEU A 18 -18.80 -3.48 -9.88
CA LEU A 18 -17.77 -3.96 -8.96
C LEU A 18 -16.50 -4.34 -9.71
N ASN A 19 -15.36 -4.22 -9.05
CA ASN A 19 -14.08 -4.66 -9.60
C ASN A 19 -13.98 -6.18 -9.53
N TRP A 20 -13.46 -6.80 -10.59
CA TRP A 20 -13.12 -8.23 -10.61
C TRP A 20 -11.76 -8.49 -9.94
N ARG A 21 -11.68 -8.21 -8.63
CA ARG A 21 -10.49 -8.45 -7.81
C ARG A 21 -10.87 -8.67 -6.36
N ASP A 22 -9.99 -9.36 -5.64
CA ASP A 22 -9.92 -9.30 -4.19
C ASP A 22 -8.77 -8.39 -3.77
N THR A 23 -8.88 -7.76 -2.61
CA THR A 23 -7.84 -6.92 -2.04
C THR A 23 -7.65 -7.23 -0.56
N PHE A 24 -6.40 -7.25 -0.12
CA PHE A 24 -6.13 -6.93 1.27
C PHE A 24 -5.31 -5.65 1.36
N MET A 25 -5.54 -4.91 2.43
CA MET A 25 -4.83 -3.70 2.75
C MET A 25 -4.12 -3.85 4.09
N CYS A 26 -2.88 -3.34 4.16
CA CYS A 26 -2.07 -3.36 5.36
C CYS A 26 -1.41 -2.00 5.59
N TYR A 27 -1.70 -1.38 6.73
CA TYR A 27 -1.00 -0.17 7.16
C TYR A 27 0.32 -0.60 7.80
N LEU A 28 1.44 -0.20 7.23
CA LEU A 28 2.76 -0.66 7.66
C LEU A 28 3.59 0.44 8.35
N ALA A 29 3.34 1.72 8.05
CA ALA A 29 4.09 2.83 8.67
C ALA A 29 3.47 3.39 9.96
N HIS A 30 4.27 4.12 10.73
CA HIS A 30 4.00 4.81 12.01
C HIS A 30 3.58 3.99 13.23
N ASN A 31 2.98 2.83 13.05
CA ASN A 31 2.75 1.84 14.09
C ASN A 31 2.66 0.49 13.39
N PRO A 32 3.81 -0.17 13.14
CA PRO A 32 3.80 -1.42 12.42
C PRO A 32 2.85 -2.40 13.12
N PRO A 33 2.03 -3.13 12.35
CA PRO A 33 1.16 -4.15 12.92
C PRO A 33 1.98 -5.07 13.80
N LYS A 34 1.42 -5.47 14.94
CA LYS A 34 2.08 -6.55 15.69
C LYS A 34 2.13 -7.76 14.79
N HIS A 35 3.16 -8.59 14.95
CA HIS A 35 3.27 -9.84 14.19
C HIS A 35 1.94 -10.63 14.24
N GLU A 36 1.32 -10.74 15.42
CA GLU A 36 0.04 -11.42 15.64
C GLU A 36 -1.15 -10.87 14.83
N ASP A 37 -1.11 -9.60 14.42
CA ASP A 37 -2.16 -8.95 13.63
C ASP A 37 -2.08 -9.31 12.13
N LEU A 38 -0.95 -9.87 11.68
CA LEU A 38 -0.72 -10.25 10.28
C LEU A 38 -0.93 -11.74 10.02
N PRO A 39 -1.50 -12.11 8.86
CA PRO A 39 -1.62 -13.51 8.45
C PRO A 39 -0.25 -14.20 8.38
N LEU A 40 -0.15 -15.39 8.98
CA LEU A 40 1.12 -16.13 9.07
C LEU A 40 1.79 -16.35 7.70
N VAL A 41 0.99 -16.56 6.65
CA VAL A 41 1.48 -16.84 5.29
C VAL A 41 2.27 -15.69 4.66
N CYS A 42 2.01 -14.45 5.05
CA CYS A 42 2.61 -13.27 4.43
C CYS A 42 3.26 -12.30 5.41
N ARG A 43 3.21 -12.58 6.72
CA ARG A 43 3.69 -11.70 7.80
C ARG A 43 5.11 -11.20 7.59
N ASP A 44 6.08 -12.11 7.55
CA ASP A 44 7.49 -11.74 7.49
C ASP A 44 7.83 -11.12 6.12
N ILE A 45 7.17 -11.60 5.07
CA ILE A 45 7.29 -11.08 3.70
C ILE A 45 6.83 -9.62 3.63
N LEU A 46 5.70 -9.27 4.25
CA LEU A 46 5.16 -7.91 4.24
C LEU A 46 6.06 -6.93 5.00
N LEU A 47 6.63 -7.35 6.13
CA LEU A 47 7.53 -6.52 6.93
C LEU A 47 8.88 -6.32 6.23
N GLU A 48 9.44 -7.35 5.60
CA GLU A 48 10.64 -7.21 4.79
C GLU A 48 10.40 -6.30 3.57
N TYR A 49 9.27 -6.47 2.88
CA TYR A 49 8.90 -5.64 1.74
C TYR A 49 8.75 -4.17 2.13
N GLU A 50 8.13 -3.86 3.26
CA GLU A 50 8.02 -2.49 3.78
C GLU A 50 9.39 -1.82 3.91
N THR A 51 10.36 -2.50 4.52
CA THR A 51 11.71 -1.94 4.68
C THR A 51 12.35 -1.55 3.35
N TYR A 52 12.18 -2.35 2.29
CA TYR A 52 12.71 -2.02 0.97
C TYR A 52 11.93 -0.91 0.26
N VAL A 53 10.59 -0.93 0.35
CA VAL A 53 9.75 0.11 -0.29
C VAL A 53 9.93 1.46 0.38
N MET A 54 10.11 1.52 1.71
CA MET A 54 10.39 2.77 2.41
C MET A 54 11.71 3.39 1.97
N LYS A 55 12.78 2.58 1.83
CA LYS A 55 14.07 3.05 1.28
C LYS A 55 13.92 3.60 -0.13
N LEU A 56 13.17 2.90 -0.99
CA LEU A 56 12.90 3.37 -2.35
C LEU A 56 12.09 4.67 -2.36
N GLY A 57 11.02 4.75 -1.56
CA GLY A 57 10.17 5.93 -1.44
C GLY A 57 10.95 7.16 -0.98
N ILE A 58 11.81 7.03 0.03
CA ILE A 58 12.68 8.11 0.51
C ILE A 58 13.60 8.59 -0.62
N ALA A 59 14.28 7.68 -1.33
CA ALA A 59 15.15 8.06 -2.45
C ALA A 59 14.38 8.78 -3.57
N LEU A 60 13.15 8.33 -3.88
CA LEU A 60 12.30 9.01 -4.86
C LEU A 60 11.88 10.41 -4.40
N PHE A 61 11.57 10.59 -3.11
CA PHE A 61 11.24 11.92 -2.57
C PHE A 61 12.45 12.87 -2.57
N GLU A 62 13.66 12.36 -2.37
CA GLU A 62 14.88 13.15 -2.48
C GLU A 62 15.09 13.65 -3.92
N LEU A 63 14.98 12.74 -4.90
CA LEU A 63 15.08 13.09 -6.33
C LEU A 63 13.97 14.06 -6.78
N LEU A 64 12.73 13.88 -6.30
CA LEU A 64 11.62 14.79 -6.62
C LEU A 64 11.86 16.18 -6.02
N SER A 65 12.42 16.25 -4.82
CA SER A 65 12.76 17.53 -4.18
C SER A 65 13.81 18.28 -5.00
N GLU A 66 14.87 17.60 -5.45
CA GLU A 66 15.89 18.19 -6.33
C GLU A 66 15.30 18.66 -7.65
N ALA A 67 14.43 17.87 -8.29
CA ALA A 67 13.78 18.24 -9.54
C ALA A 67 12.88 19.48 -9.42
N LEU A 68 12.37 19.76 -8.22
CA LEU A 68 11.60 20.95 -7.89
C LEU A 68 12.48 22.15 -7.48
N GLY A 69 13.81 22.00 -7.46
CA GLY A 69 14.75 23.03 -7.02
C GLY A 69 14.79 23.22 -5.50
N LEU A 70 14.37 22.21 -4.74
CA LEU A 70 14.35 22.22 -3.27
C LEU A 70 15.56 21.48 -2.70
N HIS A 71 15.79 21.62 -1.40
CA HIS A 71 16.74 20.75 -0.68
C HIS A 71 16.30 19.28 -0.82
N PRO A 72 17.19 18.31 -1.04
CA PRO A 72 16.81 16.91 -1.26
C PRO A 72 15.90 16.36 -0.16
N ASP A 73 16.16 16.71 1.10
CA ASP A 73 15.34 16.23 2.22
C ASP A 73 13.99 16.92 2.38
N HIS A 74 13.66 17.96 1.59
CA HIS A 74 12.49 18.80 1.83
C HIS A 74 11.16 18.01 1.92
N LEU A 75 10.86 17.15 0.95
CA LEU A 75 9.63 16.35 0.96
C LEU A 75 9.61 15.34 2.12
N LYS A 76 10.77 14.81 2.51
CA LYS A 76 10.91 13.93 3.67
C LYS A 76 10.64 14.70 4.97
N ASP A 77 11.21 15.89 5.11
CA ASP A 77 11.13 16.72 6.31
C ASP A 77 9.71 17.24 6.58
N ILE A 78 8.90 17.42 5.53
CA ILE A 78 7.48 17.77 5.68
C ILE A 78 6.55 16.54 5.83
N GLY A 79 7.13 15.34 5.98
CA GLY A 79 6.39 14.11 6.26
C GLY A 79 5.81 13.40 5.03
N CYS A 80 6.31 13.62 3.81
CA CYS A 80 5.81 12.85 2.66
C CYS A 80 6.20 11.36 2.71
N ALA A 81 7.31 11.04 3.38
CA ALA A 81 7.84 9.67 3.50
C ALA A 81 7.30 8.90 4.71
N GLU A 82 6.32 9.45 5.43
CA GLU A 82 5.82 8.94 6.70
C GLU A 82 4.74 7.85 6.54
N GLY A 83 3.99 7.88 5.44
CA GLY A 83 2.89 6.94 5.20
C GLY A 83 3.27 5.75 4.33
N LEU A 84 2.85 4.54 4.74
CA LEU A 84 2.83 3.36 3.86
C LEU A 84 1.56 2.54 4.10
N LEU A 85 0.72 2.51 3.06
CA LEU A 85 -0.42 1.63 2.92
C LEU A 85 -0.12 0.64 1.79
N SER A 86 0.04 -0.64 2.13
CA SER A 86 0.17 -1.69 1.13
C SER A 86 -1.21 -2.17 0.70
N LEU A 87 -1.45 -2.19 -0.62
CA LEU A 87 -2.63 -2.79 -1.24
C LEU A 87 -2.18 -3.98 -2.07
N CYS A 88 -2.64 -5.17 -1.70
CA CYS A 88 -2.32 -6.39 -2.40
C CYS A 88 -3.57 -6.89 -3.10
N HIS A 89 -3.54 -6.85 -4.43
CA HIS A 89 -4.65 -7.22 -5.29
C HIS A 89 -4.46 -8.63 -5.84
N TYR A 90 -5.53 -9.42 -5.82
CA TYR A 90 -5.63 -10.69 -6.51
C TYR A 90 -6.72 -10.59 -7.58
N TYR A 91 -6.34 -10.81 -8.84
CA TYR A 91 -7.26 -10.78 -9.98
C TYR A 91 -7.55 -12.22 -10.42
N PRO A 92 -8.68 -12.81 -10.02
CA PRO A 92 -9.05 -14.14 -10.49
C PRO A 92 -9.36 -14.12 -11.99
N ALA A 93 -9.34 -15.29 -12.63
CA ALA A 93 -9.74 -15.41 -14.03
C ALA A 93 -11.16 -14.86 -14.24
N CYS A 94 -11.34 -13.96 -15.18
CA CYS A 94 -12.63 -13.40 -15.55
C CYS A 94 -13.19 -14.16 -16.77
N PRO A 95 -14.43 -14.69 -16.71
CA PRO A 95 -15.07 -15.30 -17.87
C PRO A 95 -15.31 -14.31 -19.03
N GLU A 96 -15.54 -13.03 -18.71
CA GLU A 96 -15.88 -11.97 -19.66
C GLU A 96 -15.01 -10.71 -19.38
N PRO A 97 -13.71 -10.74 -19.69
CA PRO A 97 -12.77 -9.68 -19.29
C PRO A 97 -13.06 -8.31 -19.92
N ASP A 98 -13.78 -8.26 -21.04
CA ASP A 98 -14.16 -7.00 -21.70
C ASP A 98 -15.34 -6.29 -21.01
N LEU A 99 -15.96 -6.91 -20.01
CA LEU A 99 -17.11 -6.39 -19.26
C LEU A 99 -16.78 -6.00 -17.81
N THR A 100 -15.52 -6.13 -17.40
CA THR A 100 -15.06 -5.94 -16.01
C THR A 100 -13.85 -5.02 -15.91
#